data_AF-A0AAN5D5I5-F1
#
_entry.id   AF-A0AAN5D5I5-F1
#
_cell.length_a   1.000
_cell.length_b   1.000
_cell.length_c   1.000
_cell.angle_alpha   90.00
_cell.angle_beta   90.00
_cell.angle_gamma   90.00
#
_symmetry.space_group_name_H-M   'P 1'
#
loop_
_entity.id
_entity.type
_entity.pdbx_description
1 polymer ?
#
loop_
_entity_poly.entity_id
_entity_poly.type
_entity_poly.pdbx_seq_one_letter_code
_entity_poly.pdbx_strand_id
1 'polypeptide(L)'
;PAFGACFLERHQASQVPGSRWHFRPIIRDFGILCVAMSSMTTPVMLKLCEMSKKKDQEECALIQNLLPNWPTISLTEARCYDYVKFIEFVSFSVASLLLCVLATAIISSHTLLTLRAASNMSSKLRNYNSSMTRVLIIQAIIPLVLVVFPLIGMLVAVILHFGGPLPYSIFFFLGTMHSPTHSILLL
;
A
#
# COMPACT_ATOMS: atom_id res chain seq x y z
N PRO A 1 -3.06 0.03 -10.83
CA PRO A 1 -2.86 -0.57 -12.18
C PRO A 1 -1.64 0.00 -12.93
N ALA A 2 -1.57 1.32 -13.12
CA ALA A 2 -0.48 1.98 -13.84
C ALA A 2 0.91 1.75 -13.20
N PHE A 3 1.00 1.77 -11.87
CA PHE A 3 2.24 1.46 -11.16
C PHE A 3 2.75 0.04 -11.46
N GLY A 4 1.87 -0.97 -11.37
CA GLY A 4 2.25 -2.36 -11.62
C GLY A 4 2.71 -2.59 -13.06
N ALA A 5 2.05 -1.98 -14.03
CA ALA A 5 2.46 -2.02 -15.44
C ALA A 5 3.83 -1.36 -15.65
N CYS A 6 4.04 -0.15 -15.12
CA CYS A 6 5.31 0.55 -15.19
C CYS A 6 6.45 -0.19 -14.47
N PHE A 7 6.17 -0.74 -13.28
CA PHE A 7 7.11 -1.55 -12.52
C PHE A 7 7.55 -2.78 -13.32
N LEU A 8 6.59 -3.51 -13.90
CA LEU A 8 6.88 -4.69 -14.70
C LEU A 8 7.67 -4.35 -15.96
N GLU A 9 7.28 -3.29 -16.67
CA GLU A 9 7.96 -2.83 -17.88
C GLU A 9 9.42 -2.46 -17.59
N ARG A 10 9.69 -1.74 -16.50
CA ARG A 10 11.06 -1.39 -16.08
C ARG A 10 11.89 -2.62 -15.71
N HIS A 11 11.30 -3.60 -15.04
CA HIS A 11 11.99 -4.86 -14.76
C HIS A 11 12.29 -5.62 -16.06
N GLN A 12 11.34 -5.68 -17.00
CA GLN A 12 11.54 -6.30 -18.31
C GLN A 12 12.58 -5.57 -19.18
N ALA A 13 12.70 -4.25 -19.06
CA ALA A 13 13.70 -3.46 -19.78
C ALA A 13 15.14 -3.77 -19.34
N SER A 14 15.32 -4.23 -18.09
CA SER A 14 16.62 -4.66 -17.56
C SER A 14 17.01 -6.09 -17.95
N GLN A 15 16.08 -6.87 -18.51
CA GLN A 15 16.29 -8.27 -18.87
C GLN A 15 16.99 -8.43 -20.23
N VAL A 16 17.75 -9.52 -20.39
CA VAL A 16 18.37 -9.86 -21.68
C VAL A 16 17.31 -10.20 -22.74
N PRO A 17 17.58 -9.97 -24.04
CA PRO A 17 16.70 -10.41 -25.11
C PRO A 17 16.36 -11.89 -24.97
N GLY A 18 15.07 -12.24 -25.06
CA GLY A 18 14.59 -13.62 -24.90
C GLY A 18 14.28 -14.05 -23.48
N SER A 19 14.69 -13.31 -22.43
CA SER A 19 14.36 -13.64 -21.03
C SER A 19 13.18 -12.83 -20.46
N ARG A 20 12.39 -12.20 -21.34
CA ARG A 20 11.22 -11.42 -20.93
C ARG A 20 10.14 -12.32 -20.38
N TRP A 21 9.50 -11.89 -19.30
CA TRP A 21 8.31 -12.55 -18.78
C TRP A 21 7.21 -12.61 -19.84
N HIS A 22 6.90 -13.82 -20.31
CA HIS A 22 5.74 -14.07 -21.14
C HIS A 22 4.59 -14.49 -20.25
N PHE A 23 3.90 -13.50 -19.68
CA PHE A 23 2.60 -13.77 -19.08
C PHE A 23 1.61 -14.09 -20.19
N ARG A 24 0.86 -15.19 -20.02
CA ARG A 24 -0.30 -15.43 -20.88
C ARG A 24 -1.23 -14.21 -20.77
N PRO A 25 -1.83 -13.72 -21.88
CA PRO A 25 -2.71 -12.56 -21.87
C PRO A 25 -3.76 -12.64 -20.76
N ILE A 26 -4.35 -13.82 -20.56
CA ILE A 26 -5.33 -14.08 -19.50
C ILE A 26 -4.83 -13.78 -18.08
N ILE A 27 -3.57 -14.10 -17.76
CA ILE A 27 -2.98 -13.85 -16.43
C ILE A 27 -2.76 -12.36 -16.23
N ARG A 28 -2.27 -11.68 -17.27
CA ARG A 28 -2.06 -10.22 -17.26
C ARG A 28 -3.39 -9.49 -17.05
N ASP A 29 -4.39 -9.84 -17.84
CA ASP A 29 -5.69 -9.17 -17.82
C ASP A 29 -6.41 -9.45 -16.50
N PHE A 30 -6.29 -10.68 -15.97
CA PHE A 30 -6.75 -11.02 -14.62
C PHE A 30 -6.06 -10.18 -13.53
N GLY A 31 -4.73 -10.02 -13.60
CA GLY A 31 -3.99 -9.18 -12.67
C GLY A 31 -4.43 -7.71 -12.71
N ILE A 32 -4.67 -7.16 -13.90
CA ILE A 32 -5.20 -5.81 -14.08
C ILE A 32 -6.58 -5.68 -13.42
N LEU A 33 -7.46 -6.66 -13.67
CA LEU A 33 -8.80 -6.70 -13.09
C LEU A 33 -8.74 -6.77 -11.56
N CYS A 34 -7.91 -7.64 -10.98
CA CYS A 34 -7.74 -7.73 -9.53
C CYS A 34 -7.30 -6.39 -8.93
N VAL A 35 -6.31 -5.73 -9.53
CA VAL A 35 -5.82 -4.43 -9.04
C VAL A 35 -6.89 -3.35 -9.18
N ALA A 36 -7.66 -3.34 -10.26
CA ALA A 36 -8.77 -2.41 -10.46
C ALA A 36 -9.86 -2.61 -9.40
N MET A 37 -10.28 -3.86 -9.20
CA MET A 37 -11.27 -4.23 -8.18
C MET A 37 -10.79 -3.82 -6.78
N SER A 38 -9.55 -4.15 -6.39
CA SER A 38 -9.00 -3.72 -5.09
C SER A 38 -9.01 -2.19 -4.93
N SER A 39 -8.65 -1.44 -5.98
CA SER A 39 -8.66 0.03 -5.94
C SER A 39 -10.05 0.65 -5.82
N MET A 40 -11.09 -0.03 -6.34
CA MET A 40 -12.49 0.40 -6.18
C MET A 40 -13.09 -0.04 -4.85
N THR A 41 -12.67 -1.17 -4.30
CA THR A 41 -13.13 -1.66 -3.00
C THR A 41 -12.72 -0.73 -1.86
N THR A 42 -11.50 -0.17 -1.90
CA THR A 42 -11.01 0.74 -0.84
C THR A 42 -11.95 1.94 -0.57
N PRO A 43 -12.29 2.80 -1.55
CA PRO A 43 -13.18 3.93 -1.30
C PRO A 43 -14.60 3.51 -0.91
N VAL A 44 -15.10 2.38 -1.44
CA VAL A 44 -16.40 1.83 -1.05
C VAL A 44 -16.38 1.40 0.41
N MET A 45 -15.37 0.64 0.84
CA MET A 45 -15.22 0.20 2.22
C MET A 45 -15.05 1.39 3.17
N LEU A 46 -14.24 2.39 2.80
CA LEU A 46 -14.12 3.64 3.58
C LEU A 46 -15.46 4.35 3.71
N LYS A 47 -16.27 4.40 2.64
CA LYS A 47 -17.60 5.00 2.68
C LYS A 47 -18.58 4.21 3.54
N LEU A 48 -18.46 2.88 3.57
CA LEU A 48 -19.25 2.00 4.44
C LEU A 48 -18.81 2.05 5.90
N CYS A 49 -17.54 2.40 6.17
CA CYS A 49 -17.04 2.62 7.52
C CYS A 49 -17.56 3.95 8.11
N GLU A 50 -17.92 4.93 7.27
CA GLU A 50 -18.54 6.18 7.70
C GLU A 50 -19.88 5.85 8.39
N MET A 51 -20.07 6.33 9.62
CA MET A 51 -21.26 6.00 10.40
C MET A 51 -22.56 6.36 9.65
N SER A 52 -23.56 5.48 9.78
CA SER A 52 -24.85 5.67 9.12
C SER A 52 -25.61 6.84 9.73
N LYS A 53 -25.71 7.93 8.95
CA LYS A 53 -26.37 9.22 9.25
C LYS A 53 -27.76 9.15 9.88
N LYS A 54 -28.43 7.99 9.84
CA LYS A 54 -29.82 7.82 10.29
C LYS A 54 -29.95 7.52 11.79
N LYS A 55 -28.87 7.09 12.45
CA LYS A 55 -28.85 6.87 13.91
C LYS A 55 -28.50 8.15 14.70
N ASP A 56 -27.96 9.15 14.01
CA ASP A 56 -27.39 10.38 14.59
C ASP A 56 -28.43 11.44 15.00
N GLN A 57 -29.70 11.28 14.63
CA GLN A 57 -30.69 12.34 14.85
C GLN A 57 -31.11 12.48 16.33
N GLU A 58 -30.97 11.43 17.14
CA GLU A 58 -31.14 11.48 18.62
C GLU A 58 -29.84 11.82 19.35
N GLU A 59 -28.66 11.41 18.85
CA GLU A 59 -27.35 11.77 19.42
C GLU A 59 -26.98 13.25 19.19
N CYS A 60 -27.41 13.86 18.09
CA CYS A 60 -27.20 15.30 17.83
C CYS A 60 -27.95 16.22 18.82
N ALA A 61 -29.10 15.79 19.34
CA ALA A 61 -29.82 16.55 20.35
C ALA A 61 -29.10 16.52 21.72
N LEU A 62 -28.34 15.46 21.99
CA LEU A 62 -27.57 15.28 23.22
C LEU A 62 -26.24 16.07 23.19
N ILE A 63 -25.55 16.10 22.04
CA ILE A 63 -24.31 16.89 21.82
C ILE A 63 -24.57 18.40 21.89
N GLN A 64 -25.74 18.86 21.41
CA GLN A 64 -26.11 20.28 21.49
C GLN A 64 -26.37 20.77 22.92
N ASN A 65 -26.76 19.89 23.85
CA ASN A 65 -26.98 20.26 25.25
C ASN A 65 -25.69 20.27 26.10
N LEU A 66 -24.59 19.67 25.62
CA LEU A 66 -23.30 19.57 26.32
C LEU A 66 -22.28 20.68 25.92
N LEU A 67 -22.54 21.39 24.80
CA LEU A 67 -21.71 22.44 24.18
C LEU A 67 -21.30 23.64 25.08
N PRO A 68 -22.14 24.12 26.04
CA PRO A 68 -21.82 25.34 26.77
C PRO A 68 -20.85 25.14 27.95
N ASN A 69 -20.85 23.96 28.58
CA ASN A 69 -20.18 23.74 29.87
C ASN A 69 -18.75 23.23 29.74
N TRP A 70 -18.41 22.56 28.63
CA TRP A 70 -17.07 22.03 28.35
C TRP A 70 -16.45 22.74 27.12
N PRO A 71 -16.17 24.05 27.23
CA PRO A 71 -15.71 24.90 26.13
C PRO A 71 -14.31 24.55 25.60
N THR A 72 -13.58 23.69 26.32
CA THR A 72 -12.19 23.31 26.00
C THR A 72 -12.04 21.84 25.60
N ILE A 73 -13.12 21.21 25.10
CA ILE A 73 -13.23 19.84 24.53
C ILE A 73 -13.59 18.77 25.56
N SER A 74 -14.66 18.02 25.29
CA SER A 74 -14.57 16.55 25.31
C SER A 74 -15.80 15.92 24.62
N LEU A 75 -15.53 15.45 23.40
CA LEU A 75 -16.34 14.63 22.50
C LEU A 75 -15.73 13.21 22.45
N THR A 76 -15.31 12.69 23.61
CA THR A 76 -14.33 11.60 23.79
C THR A 76 -14.69 10.22 23.22
N GLU A 77 -15.81 10.07 22.54
CA GLU A 77 -16.18 8.88 21.77
C GLU A 77 -16.66 9.20 20.35
N ALA A 78 -16.32 10.37 19.81
CA ALA A 78 -16.56 10.70 18.41
C ALA A 78 -15.71 9.81 17.49
N ARG A 79 -16.14 8.55 17.38
CA ARG A 79 -15.59 7.57 16.46
C ARG A 79 -16.19 7.93 15.11
N CYS A 80 -15.38 8.53 14.24
CA CYS A 80 -15.78 8.80 12.85
C CYS A 80 -16.11 7.52 12.08
N TYR A 81 -15.68 6.37 12.61
CA TYR A 81 -15.79 5.08 11.98
C TYR A 81 -16.29 4.02 12.96
N ASP A 82 -17.14 3.13 12.46
CA ASP A 82 -17.45 1.88 13.17
C ASP A 82 -16.17 1.06 13.34
N TYR A 83 -15.84 0.71 14.59
CA TYR A 83 -14.59 0.00 14.91
C TYR A 83 -14.47 -1.34 14.20
N VAL A 84 -15.56 -2.13 14.15
CA VAL A 84 -15.57 -3.45 13.53
C VAL A 84 -15.32 -3.30 12.03
N LYS A 85 -15.99 -2.35 11.38
CA LYS A 85 -15.79 -2.05 9.96
C LYS A 85 -14.40 -1.54 9.65
N PHE A 86 -13.84 -0.71 10.53
CA PHE A 86 -12.47 -0.25 10.41
C PHE A 86 -11.46 -1.41 10.54
N ILE A 87 -11.66 -2.37 11.45
CA ILE A 87 -10.81 -3.56 11.57
C ILE A 87 -10.92 -4.45 10.32
N GLU A 88 -12.12 -4.65 9.78
CA GLU A 88 -12.33 -5.38 8.53
C GLU A 88 -11.54 -4.72 7.37
N PHE A 89 -11.63 -3.38 7.27
CA PHE A 89 -10.91 -2.60 6.27
C PHE A 89 -9.38 -2.70 6.42
N VAL A 90 -8.85 -2.55 7.64
CA VAL A 90 -7.40 -2.65 7.91
C VAL A 90 -6.91 -4.06 7.58
N SER A 91 -7.65 -5.09 7.99
CA SER A 91 -7.29 -6.49 7.75
C SER A 91 -7.25 -6.82 6.25
N PHE A 92 -8.28 -6.41 5.50
CA PHE A 92 -8.31 -6.57 4.04
C PHE A 92 -7.15 -5.83 3.36
N SER A 93 -6.85 -4.61 3.81
CA SER A 93 -5.76 -3.79 3.27
C SER A 93 -4.39 -4.44 3.51
N VAL A 94 -4.15 -4.98 4.72
CA VAL A 94 -2.93 -5.72 5.05
C VAL A 94 -2.80 -6.98 4.19
N ALA A 95 -3.87 -7.77 4.07
CA ALA A 95 -3.85 -9.00 3.26
C ALA A 95 -3.56 -8.70 1.78
N SER A 96 -4.23 -7.69 1.21
CA SER A 96 -3.96 -7.27 -0.18
C SER A 96 -2.53 -6.77 -0.36
N LEU A 97 -1.98 -6.05 0.62
CA LEU A 97 -0.61 -5.57 0.55
C LEU A 97 0.39 -6.73 0.58
N LEU A 98 0.19 -7.71 1.48
CA LEU A 98 1.07 -8.87 1.59
C LEU A 98 1.16 -9.62 0.26
N LEU A 99 0.02 -9.79 -0.43
CA LEU A 99 -0.01 -10.36 -1.77
C LEU A 99 0.79 -9.53 -2.78
N CYS A 100 0.67 -8.20 -2.76
CA CYS A 100 1.45 -7.31 -3.62
C CYS A 100 2.97 -7.40 -3.33
N VAL A 101 3.36 -7.46 -2.06
CA VAL A 101 4.77 -7.60 -1.65
C VAL A 101 5.34 -8.94 -2.12
N LEU A 102 4.59 -10.04 -1.93
CA LEU A 102 4.99 -11.36 -2.40
C LEU A 102 5.17 -11.39 -3.92
N ALA A 103 4.22 -10.84 -4.67
CA ALA A 103 4.32 -10.74 -6.12
C ALA A 103 5.56 -9.92 -6.55
N THR A 104 5.81 -8.79 -5.90
CA THR A 104 6.97 -7.92 -6.15
C THR A 104 8.28 -8.64 -5.85
N ALA A 105 8.33 -9.38 -4.73
CA ALA A 105 9.50 -10.15 -4.34
C ALA A 105 9.78 -11.29 -5.33
N ILE A 106 8.75 -11.98 -5.83
CA ILE A 106 8.87 -13.02 -6.86
C ILE A 106 9.43 -12.42 -8.15
N ILE A 107 8.88 -11.29 -8.61
CA ILE A 107 9.32 -10.61 -9.83
C ILE A 107 10.79 -10.16 -9.71
N SER A 108 11.13 -9.55 -8.58
CA SER A 108 12.49 -9.08 -8.29
C SER A 108 13.47 -10.24 -8.22
N SER A 109 13.12 -11.30 -7.49
CA SER A 109 13.96 -12.50 -7.32
C SER A 109 14.24 -13.19 -8.65
N HIS A 110 13.20 -13.41 -9.46
CA HIS A 110 13.39 -13.99 -10.78
C HIS A 110 14.24 -13.08 -11.67
N THR A 111 14.03 -11.76 -11.67
CA THR A 111 14.87 -10.82 -12.43
C THR A 111 16.34 -10.91 -12.03
N LEU A 112 16.63 -10.96 -10.73
CA LEU A 112 17.98 -11.14 -10.20
C LEU A 112 18.60 -12.49 -10.61
N LEU A 113 17.83 -13.58 -10.55
CA LEU A 113 18.29 -14.90 -10.96
C LEU A 113 18.61 -14.94 -12.46
N THR A 114 17.76 -14.35 -13.31
CA THR A 114 17.99 -14.22 -14.74
C THR A 114 19.26 -13.43 -15.03
N LEU A 115 19.48 -12.30 -14.35
CA LEU A 115 20.67 -11.47 -14.51
C LEU A 115 21.95 -12.21 -14.08
N ARG A 116 21.88 -13.02 -13.01
CA ARG A 116 23.01 -13.84 -12.56
C ARG A 116 23.35 -14.96 -13.55
N ALA A 117 22.34 -15.56 -14.19
CA ALA A 117 22.54 -16.61 -15.16
C ALA A 117 23.21 -16.11 -16.46
N ALA A 118 23.08 -14.83 -16.79
CA ALA A 118 23.70 -14.21 -17.96
C ALA A 118 25.21 -13.89 -17.78
N SER A 119 25.97 -14.75 -17.09
CA SER A 119 27.34 -14.49 -16.62
C SER A 119 28.41 -14.29 -17.71
N ASN A 120 28.12 -14.61 -18.98
CA ASN A 120 29.02 -14.41 -20.13
C ASN A 120 28.94 -12.99 -20.74
N MET A 121 28.55 -11.98 -19.96
CA MET A 121 28.43 -10.60 -20.44
C MET A 121 29.75 -9.81 -20.42
N SER A 122 29.89 -8.86 -21.34
CA SER A 122 31.01 -7.92 -21.37
C SER A 122 31.09 -7.10 -20.07
N SER A 123 32.30 -6.68 -19.69
CA SER A 123 32.55 -5.91 -18.46
C SER A 123 31.71 -4.62 -18.38
N LYS A 124 31.52 -3.92 -19.51
CA LYS A 124 30.66 -2.73 -19.59
C LYS A 124 29.20 -3.06 -19.25
N LEU A 125 28.68 -4.14 -19.80
CA LEU A 125 27.30 -4.57 -19.61
C LEU A 125 27.05 -5.09 -18.19
N ARG A 126 28.05 -5.76 -17.59
CA ARG A 126 28.03 -6.16 -16.18
C ARG A 126 27.94 -4.95 -15.24
N ASN A 127 28.73 -3.91 -15.47
CA ASN A 127 28.67 -2.69 -14.65
C ASN A 127 27.32 -1.97 -14.80
N TYR A 128 26.80 -1.89 -16.02
CA TYR A 128 25.47 -1.34 -16.27
C TYR A 128 24.38 -2.13 -15.54
N ASN A 129 24.37 -3.47 -15.67
CA ASN A 129 23.40 -4.33 -15.00
C ASN A 129 23.50 -4.26 -13.48
N SER A 130 24.72 -4.14 -12.93
CA SER A 130 24.93 -3.97 -11.48
C SER A 130 24.34 -2.65 -10.98
N SER A 131 24.55 -1.56 -11.72
CA SER A 131 23.98 -0.25 -11.38
C SER A 131 22.45 -0.28 -11.44
N MET A 132 21.88 -0.82 -12.53
CA MET A 132 20.44 -0.97 -12.70
C MET A 132 19.83 -1.84 -11.59
N THR A 133 20.47 -2.96 -11.25
CA THR A 133 20.03 -3.84 -10.17
C THR A 133 19.97 -3.11 -8.83
N ARG A 134 20.96 -2.25 -8.54
CA ARG A 134 20.98 -1.45 -7.31
C ARG A 134 19.78 -0.51 -7.23
N VAL A 135 19.41 0.13 -8.35
CA VAL A 135 18.21 0.98 -8.43
C VAL A 135 16.94 0.18 -8.20
N LEU A 136 16.82 -1.01 -8.82
CA LEU A 136 15.65 -1.89 -8.62
C LEU A 136 15.50 -2.33 -7.16
N ILE A 137 16.61 -2.64 -6.48
CA ILE A 137 16.61 -2.99 -5.05
C ILE A 137 16.12 -1.80 -4.22
N ILE A 138 16.63 -0.59 -4.47
CA ILE A 138 16.21 0.63 -3.76
C ILE A 138 14.70 0.89 -3.98
N GLN A 139 14.23 0.77 -5.22
CA GLN A 139 12.83 0.93 -5.58
C GLN A 139 11.93 -0.14 -4.95
N ALA A 140 12.43 -1.35 -4.68
CA ALA A 140 11.68 -2.39 -3.99
C ALA A 140 11.64 -2.20 -2.46
N ILE A 141 12.73 -1.70 -1.87
CA ILE A 141 12.82 -1.44 -0.42
C ILE A 141 11.90 -0.30 0.01
N ILE A 142 11.75 0.73 -0.81
CA ILE A 142 11.03 1.94 -0.41
C ILE A 142 9.53 1.72 -0.17
N PRO A 143 8.78 1.00 -1.03
CA PRO A 143 7.44 0.54 -0.72
C PRO A 143 7.38 -0.35 0.53
N LEU A 144 8.41 -1.17 0.78
CA LEU A 144 8.48 -1.98 2.00
C LEU A 144 8.53 -1.10 3.25
N VAL A 145 9.38 -0.07 3.25
CA VAL A 145 9.55 0.83 4.39
C VAL A 145 8.38 1.81 4.54
N LEU A 146 7.86 2.36 3.45
CA LEU A 146 6.85 3.42 3.51
C LEU A 146 5.41 2.92 3.48
N VAL A 147 5.17 1.67 3.08
CA VAL A 147 3.82 1.11 2.99
C VAL A 147 3.65 -0.08 3.91
N VAL A 148 4.57 -1.05 3.86
CA VAL A 148 4.44 -2.28 4.67
C VAL A 148 4.65 -2.01 6.15
N PHE A 149 5.69 -1.27 6.51
CA PHE A 149 5.96 -0.95 7.92
C PHE A 149 4.82 -0.17 8.59
N PRO A 150 4.25 0.91 8.01
CA PRO A 150 3.12 1.59 8.61
C PRO A 150 1.86 0.74 8.71
N LEU A 151 1.61 -0.14 7.74
CA LEU A 151 0.46 -1.06 7.79
C LEU A 151 0.60 -2.13 8.88
N ILE A 152 1.80 -2.69 9.07
CA ILE A 152 2.08 -3.56 10.21
C ILE A 152 1.91 -2.79 11.52
N GLY A 153 2.43 -1.55 11.59
CA GLY A 153 2.25 -0.66 12.73
C GLY A 153 0.78 -0.42 13.08
N MET A 154 -0.06 -0.16 12.08
CA MET A 154 -1.51 -0.02 12.28
C MET A 154 -2.16 -1.31 12.75
N LEU A 155 -1.79 -2.46 12.18
CA LEU A 155 -2.31 -3.76 12.61
C LEU A 155 -1.93 -4.05 14.07
N VAL A 156 -0.68 -3.78 14.46
CA VAL A 156 -0.22 -3.94 15.84
C VAL A 156 -0.96 -2.98 16.77
N ALA A 157 -1.14 -1.71 16.38
CA ALA A 157 -1.92 -0.74 17.15
C ALA A 157 -3.37 -1.19 17.35
N VAL A 158 -3.99 -1.77 16.33
CA VAL A 158 -5.31 -2.41 16.39
C VAL A 158 -5.32 -3.58 17.39
N ILE A 159 -4.38 -4.52 17.25
CA ILE A 159 -4.33 -5.75 18.08
C ILE A 159 -4.09 -5.40 19.55
N LEU A 160 -3.26 -4.39 19.81
CA LEU A 160 -2.96 -3.90 21.15
C LEU A 160 -4.02 -2.93 21.69
N HIS A 161 -5.10 -2.68 20.94
CA HIS A 161 -6.17 -1.74 21.29
C HIS A 161 -5.63 -0.36 21.70
N PHE A 162 -4.66 0.17 20.96
CA PHE A 162 -4.17 1.52 21.20
C PHE A 162 -5.30 2.53 21.04
N GLY A 163 -5.58 3.23 22.14
CA GLY A 163 -6.55 4.31 22.18
C GLY A 163 -6.05 5.55 21.46
N GLY A 164 -6.99 6.28 20.85
CA GLY A 164 -6.74 7.58 20.24
C GLY A 164 -6.30 7.53 18.77
N PRO A 165 -6.48 8.64 18.03
CA PRO A 165 -6.25 8.68 16.57
C PRO A 165 -4.76 8.84 16.20
N LEU A 166 -3.91 9.21 17.15
CA LEU A 166 -2.51 9.58 16.91
C LEU A 166 -1.68 8.46 16.24
N PRO A 167 -1.62 7.21 16.76
CA PRO A 167 -0.82 6.16 16.11
C PRO A 167 -1.28 5.89 14.68
N TYR A 168 -2.58 5.84 14.45
CA TYR A 168 -3.16 5.66 13.11
C TYR A 168 -2.79 6.81 12.17
N SER A 169 -2.86 8.06 12.66
CA SER A 169 -2.53 9.25 11.87
C SER A 169 -1.06 9.27 11.44
N ILE A 170 -0.14 8.88 12.34
CA ILE A 170 1.29 8.77 12.03
C ILE A 170 1.52 7.73 10.93
N PHE A 171 0.88 6.55 11.05
CA PHE A 171 1.06 5.50 10.04
C PHE A 171 0.40 5.84 8.70
N PHE A 172 -0.77 6.47 8.70
CA PHE A 172 -1.38 6.99 7.48
C PHE A 172 -0.48 8.05 6.83
N PHE A 173 0.08 8.97 7.61
CA PHE A 173 1.02 9.97 7.11
C PHE A 173 2.24 9.31 6.43
N LEU A 174 2.88 8.35 7.09
CA LEU A 174 3.98 7.57 6.51
C LEU A 174 3.56 6.85 5.22
N GLY A 175 2.37 6.26 5.19
CA GLY A 175 1.78 5.65 4.00
C GLY A 175 1.61 6.64 2.84
N THR A 176 1.13 7.86 3.13
CA THR A 176 0.97 8.91 2.10
C THR A 176 2.30 9.42 1.55
N MET A 177 3.37 9.38 2.35
CA MET A 177 4.72 9.76 1.94
C MET A 177 5.33 8.81 0.90
N HIS A 178 4.73 7.62 0.68
CA HIS A 178 5.14 6.72 -0.40
C HIS A 178 5.07 7.39 -1.77
N SER A 179 3.97 8.08 -2.09
CA SER A 179 3.79 8.71 -3.40
C SER A 179 4.87 9.76 -3.73
N PRO A 180 5.12 10.78 -2.89
CA PRO A 180 6.17 11.77 -3.16
C PRO A 180 7.57 11.16 -3.16
N THR A 181 7.87 10.24 -2.23
CA THR A 181 9.18 9.57 -2.21
C THR A 181 9.41 8.79 -3.50
N HIS A 182 8.39 8.07 -3.97
CA HIS A 182 8.45 7.37 -5.23
C HIS A 182 8.71 8.33 -6.40
N SER A 183 7.98 9.45 -6.49
CA SER A 183 8.21 10.45 -7.54
C SER A 183 9.63 11.02 -7.53
N ILE A 184 10.22 11.29 -6.37
CA ILE A 184 11.60 11.80 -6.26
C ILE A 184 12.62 10.78 -6.78
N LEU A 185 12.43 9.49 -6.50
CA LEU A 185 13.32 8.44 -6.99
C LEU A 185 13.23 8.19 -8.49
N LEU A 186 12.15 8.67 -9.12
CA LEU A 186 11.93 8.52 -10.55
C LEU A 186 12.49 9.70 -11.36
N LEU A 187 12.88 10.78 -10.70
CA LEU A 187 13.58 11.93 -11.29
C LEU A 187 15.09 11.66 -11.35
#